data_AF-A0A6L7LP25-F1
#
_entry.id   AF-A0A6L7LP25-F1
#
_cell.length_a   1.000
_cell.length_b   1.000
_cell.length_c   1.000
_cell.angle_alpha   90.00
_cell.angle_beta   90.00
_cell.angle_gamma   90.00
#
_symmetry.space_group_name_H-M   'P 1'
#
loop_
_entity.id
_entity.type
_entity.pdbx_description
1 polymer ?
#
loop_
_entity_poly.entity_id
_entity_poly.type
_entity_poly.pdbx_seq_one_letter_code
_entity_poly.pdbx_strand_id
1 'polypeptide(L)'
;MAWCEANGVDYVSGVARNARLVRKIARQMRSRSRCVTTGRPSRRFRDFRHRTLTSWSRSRQVVGKAEVLPGLRGANPRFVVASLSGREIGARALYEDLNCARRDMENRI
;
A
#
# COMPACT_ATOMS: atom_id res chain seq x y z
N MET A 1 -3.03 -7.70 -14.57
CA MET A 1 -2.15 -8.51 -13.68
C MET A 1 -1.94 -9.91 -14.24
N ALA A 2 -2.98 -10.68 -14.56
CA ALA A 2 -2.81 -12.05 -15.10
C ALA A 2 -1.94 -12.10 -16.36
N TRP A 3 -2.11 -11.14 -17.30
CA TRP A 3 -1.24 -11.03 -18.46
C TRP A 3 0.23 -10.78 -18.07
N CYS A 4 0.49 -9.82 -17.17
CA CYS A 4 1.84 -9.53 -16.68
C CYS A 4 2.49 -10.78 -16.07
N GLU A 5 1.74 -11.52 -15.25
CA GLU A 5 2.18 -12.79 -14.64
C GLU A 5 2.47 -13.87 -15.69
N ALA A 6 1.66 -13.96 -16.74
CA ALA A 6 1.86 -14.92 -17.82
C ALA A 6 3.08 -14.58 -18.71
N ASN A 7 3.49 -13.32 -18.75
CA ASN A 7 4.59 -12.83 -19.59
C ASN A 7 5.86 -12.50 -18.79
N GLY A 8 5.90 -12.81 -17.50
CA GLY A 8 7.07 -12.50 -16.64
C GLY A 8 7.33 -11.01 -16.45
N VAL A 9 6.31 -10.16 -16.63
CA VAL A 9 6.42 -8.70 -16.47
C VAL A 9 6.05 -8.30 -15.05
N ASP A 10 6.97 -7.62 -14.37
CA ASP A 10 6.72 -7.07 -13.05
C ASP A 10 5.76 -5.88 -13.08
N TYR A 11 4.95 -5.76 -12.02
CA TYR A 11 3.94 -4.71 -11.91
C TYR A 11 3.79 -4.19 -10.49
N VAL A 12 3.38 -2.91 -10.39
CA VAL A 12 2.88 -2.27 -9.18
C VAL A 12 1.62 -1.49 -9.56
N SER A 13 0.51 -1.74 -8.84
CA SER A 13 -0.77 -1.05 -9.11
C SER A 13 -1.41 -0.59 -7.81
N GLY A 14 -1.97 0.62 -7.83
CA GLY A 14 -2.86 1.09 -6.77
C GLY A 14 -4.11 0.21 -6.67
N VAL A 15 -4.58 -0.01 -5.44
CA VAL A 15 -5.84 -0.70 -5.18
C VAL A 15 -6.75 0.19 -4.34
N ALA A 16 -8.01 0.27 -4.74
CA ALA A 16 -9.01 1.05 -4.03
C ALA A 16 -9.18 0.56 -2.58
N ARG A 17 -9.36 1.52 -1.66
CA ARG A 17 -9.63 1.24 -0.25
C ARG A 17 -10.93 0.44 -0.13
N ASN A 18 -10.90 -0.63 0.65
CA ASN A 18 -12.10 -1.36 1.07
C ASN A 18 -11.99 -1.85 2.52
N ALA A 19 -13.13 -2.20 3.13
CA ALA A 19 -13.19 -2.58 4.54
C ALA A 19 -12.36 -3.84 4.87
N ARG A 20 -12.17 -4.76 3.93
CA ARG A 20 -11.34 -5.97 4.13
C ARG A 20 -9.86 -5.61 4.20
N LEU A 21 -9.39 -4.73 3.31
CA LEU A 21 -8.03 -4.22 3.28
C LEU A 21 -7.73 -3.34 4.50
N VAL A 22 -8.65 -2.46 4.88
CA VAL A 22 -8.53 -1.62 6.09
C VAL A 22 -8.37 -2.48 7.35
N ARG A 23 -9.20 -3.53 7.50
CA ARG A 23 -9.06 -4.48 8.62
C ARG A 23 -7.68 -5.13 8.67
N LYS A 24 -7.07 -5.44 7.52
CA LYS A 24 -5.72 -6.01 7.48
C LYS A 24 -4.65 -5.05 8.00
N ILE A 25 -4.84 -3.73 7.98
CA ILE A 25 -3.84 -2.77 8.49
C ILE A 25 -4.30 -2.01 9.75
N ALA A 26 -5.35 -2.48 10.42
CA ALA A 26 -5.92 -1.81 11.59
C ALA A 26 -4.88 -1.57 12.69
N ARG A 27 -3.93 -2.50 12.90
CA ARG A 27 -2.83 -2.33 13.87
C ARG A 27 -1.92 -1.16 13.51
N GLN A 28 -1.58 -1.01 12.23
CA GLN A 28 -0.72 0.06 11.73
C GLN A 28 -1.41 1.43 11.84
N MET A 29 -2.74 1.46 11.69
CA MET A 29 -3.55 2.67 11.85
C MET A 29 -3.64 3.18 13.30
N ARG A 30 -3.38 2.33 14.31
CA ARG A 30 -3.34 2.75 15.73
C ARG A 30 -2.14 3.62 16.09
N SER A 31 -1.21 3.87 15.16
CA SER A 31 -0.04 4.73 15.41
C SER A 31 -0.38 6.22 15.62
N ARG A 32 -1.66 6.60 15.60
CA ARG A 32 -2.15 7.97 15.80
C ARG A 32 -1.62 8.62 17.07
N SER A 33 -1.55 7.90 18.19
CA SER A 33 -1.12 8.46 19.47
C SER A 33 0.29 9.07 19.39
N ARG A 34 1.24 8.39 18.73
CA ARG A 34 2.60 8.90 18.53
C ARG A 34 2.64 10.15 17.64
N CYS A 35 1.81 10.20 16.60
CA CYS A 35 1.75 11.37 15.71
C CYS A 35 1.19 12.60 16.45
N VAL A 36 0.17 12.41 17.29
CA VAL A 36 -0.42 13.49 18.10
C VAL A 36 0.60 14.02 19.11
N THR A 37 1.31 13.14 19.81
CA THR A 37 2.31 13.55 20.80
C THR A 37 3.53 14.24 20.19
N THR A 38 4.00 13.78 19.03
CA THR A 38 5.25 14.28 18.43
C THR A 38 5.04 15.41 17.42
N GLY A 39 3.80 15.63 16.98
CA GLY A 39 3.50 16.55 15.87
C GLY A 39 4.10 16.12 14.52
N ARG A 40 4.68 14.90 14.42
CA ARG A 40 5.34 14.41 13.21
C ARG A 40 4.47 13.39 12.48
N PRO A 41 4.49 13.37 11.14
CA PRO A 41 3.86 12.31 10.36
C PRO A 41 4.32 10.91 10.79
N SER A 42 3.39 9.98 10.93
CA SER A 42 3.69 8.56 11.20
C SER A 42 3.25 7.71 10.03
N ARG A 43 4.21 7.04 9.40
CA ARG A 43 3.97 6.08 8.30
C ARG A 43 4.27 4.68 8.77
N ARG A 44 3.31 3.77 8.62
CA ARG A 44 3.44 2.35 8.96
C ARG A 44 2.99 1.51 7.78
N PHE A 45 3.78 0.49 7.47
CA PHE A 45 3.52 -0.42 6.36
C PHE A 45 3.14 -1.80 6.87
N ARG A 46 2.36 -2.53 6.07
CA ARG A 46 2.10 -3.95 6.26
C ARG A 46 2.02 -4.61 4.89
N ASP A 47 2.76 -5.68 4.74
CA ASP A 47 2.65 -6.60 3.63
C ASP A 47 1.71 -7.78 4.01
N PHE A 48 0.87 -8.21 3.09
CA PHE A 48 -0.02 -9.37 3.27
C PHE A 48 -0.52 -9.89 1.93
N ARG A 49 -0.92 -11.17 1.90
CA ARG A 49 -1.60 -11.74 0.74
C ARG A 49 -3.10 -11.42 0.74
N HIS A 50 -3.64 -11.06 -0.43
CA HIS A 50 -5.05 -10.76 -0.61
C HIS A 50 -5.56 -11.27 -1.97
N ARG A 51 -6.84 -11.65 -2.01
CA ARG A 51 -7.58 -11.97 -3.22
C ARG A 51 -8.92 -11.25 -3.19
N THR A 52 -9.30 -10.59 -4.28
CA THR A 52 -10.68 -10.08 -4.42
C THR A 52 -11.64 -11.25 -4.57
N LEU A 53 -12.94 -11.02 -4.36
CA LEU A 53 -13.91 -12.11 -4.42
C LEU A 53 -14.13 -12.60 -5.87
N THR A 54 -14.12 -11.69 -6.83
CA THR A 54 -14.52 -11.97 -8.22
C THR A 54 -13.43 -11.64 -9.23
N SER A 55 -12.80 -10.46 -9.13
CA SER A 55 -11.94 -9.93 -10.20
C SER A 55 -10.53 -10.52 -10.26
N TRP A 56 -10.06 -11.21 -9.22
CA TRP A 56 -8.68 -11.69 -9.14
C TRP A 56 -8.63 -13.22 -9.23
N SER A 57 -7.94 -13.72 -10.25
CA SER A 57 -7.71 -15.16 -10.48
C SER A 57 -6.96 -15.86 -9.33
N ARG A 58 -6.13 -15.14 -8.58
CA ARG A 58 -5.30 -15.69 -7.51
C ARG A 58 -5.01 -14.66 -6.42
N SER A 59 -4.53 -15.17 -5.29
CA SER A 59 -4.01 -14.35 -4.20
C SER A 59 -2.70 -13.68 -4.62
N ARG A 60 -2.54 -12.40 -4.28
CA ARG A 60 -1.40 -11.55 -4.64
C ARG A 60 -0.88 -10.81 -3.42
N GLN A 61 0.37 -10.37 -3.49
CA GLN A 61 0.98 -9.58 -2.42
C GLN A 61 0.46 -8.15 -2.47
N VAL A 62 -0.06 -7.68 -1.34
CA VAL A 62 -0.55 -6.32 -1.16
C VAL A 62 0.25 -5.66 -0.05
N VAL A 63 0.70 -4.43 -0.31
CA VAL A 63 1.28 -3.55 0.69
C VAL A 63 0.27 -2.47 1.06
N GLY A 64 -0.10 -2.42 2.33
CA GLY A 64 -0.88 -1.33 2.90
C GLY A 64 0.00 -0.33 3.61
N LYS A 65 -0.14 0.95 3.26
CA LYS A 65 0.39 2.10 4.00
C LYS A 65 -0.70 2.67 4.89
N ALA A 66 -0.44 2.77 6.19
CA ALA A 66 -1.19 3.62 7.11
C ALA A 66 -0.38 4.87 7.41
N GLU A 67 -0.83 6.02 6.90
CA GLU A 67 -0.21 7.31 7.16
C GLU A 67 -1.11 8.12 8.10
N VAL A 68 -0.53 8.65 9.17
CA VAL A 68 -1.19 9.62 10.05
C VAL A 68 -0.43 10.92 9.92
N LEU A 69 -1.15 11.99 9.57
CA LEU A 69 -0.61 13.33 9.47
C LEU A 69 -1.13 14.18 10.65
N PRO A 70 -0.33 15.12 11.16
CA PRO A 70 -0.83 16.16 12.06
C PRO A 70 -2.01 16.89 11.41
N GLY A 71 -3.06 17.16 12.18
CA GLY A 71 -4.27 17.84 11.69
C GLY A 71 -5.28 16.97 10.94
N LEU A 72 -4.93 15.74 10.50
CA LEU A 72 -5.90 14.84 9.88
C LEU A 72 -6.73 14.09 10.94
N ARG A 73 -8.05 14.02 10.75
CA ARG A 73 -8.92 13.15 11.57
C ARG A 73 -8.75 11.68 11.16
N GLY A 74 -7.71 11.05 11.71
CA GLY A 74 -7.47 9.61 11.57
C GLY A 74 -6.37 9.25 10.57
N ALA A 75 -6.19 7.96 10.34
CA ALA A 75 -5.22 7.45 9.38
C ALA A 75 -5.76 7.52 7.94
N ASN A 76 -4.86 7.76 6.99
CA ASN A 76 -5.07 7.75 5.55
C ASN A 76 -4.51 6.44 4.96
N PRO A 77 -5.30 5.34 4.94
CA PRO A 77 -4.84 4.07 4.43
C PRO A 77 -4.80 4.05 2.89
N ARG A 78 -3.69 3.57 2.33
CA ARG A 78 -3.51 3.35 0.88
C ARG A 78 -2.96 1.95 0.63
N PHE A 79 -3.29 1.37 -0.53
CA PHE A 79 -2.92 0.00 -0.86
C PHE A 79 -2.32 -0.09 -2.25
N VAL A 80 -1.28 -0.89 -2.39
CA VAL A 80 -0.69 -1.27 -3.68
C VAL A 80 -0.58 -2.78 -3.76
N VAL A 81 -0.79 -3.34 -4.94
CA VAL A 81 -0.50 -4.73 -5.28
C VAL A 81 0.77 -4.77 -6.13
N ALA A 82 1.66 -5.71 -5.87
CA ALA A 82 2.90 -5.87 -6.62
C ALA A 82 3.22 -7.35 -6.89
N SER A 83 3.85 -7.63 -8.03
CA SER A 83 4.45 -8.95 -8.32
C SER A 83 5.72 -9.18 -7.49
N LEU A 84 6.49 -8.11 -7.28
CA LEU A 84 7.69 -8.07 -6.45
C LEU A 84 7.30 -8.20 -4.98
N SER A 85 7.86 -9.18 -4.29
CA SER A 85 7.49 -9.40 -2.89
C SER A 85 8.03 -8.25 -2.01
N GLY A 86 7.27 -7.89 -0.97
CA GLY A 86 7.72 -6.93 0.04
C GLY A 86 8.99 -7.36 0.80
N ARG A 87 9.44 -8.61 0.61
CA ARG A 87 10.67 -9.16 1.17
C ARG A 87 11.88 -8.92 0.26
N GLU A 88 11.68 -8.83 -1.05
CA GLU A 88 12.74 -8.59 -2.03
C GLU A 88 13.15 -7.11 -2.09
N ILE A 89 12.19 -6.19 -1.97
CA ILE A 89 12.46 -4.74 -2.12
C ILE A 89 12.15 -3.97 -0.83
N GLY A 90 11.40 -4.56 0.11
CA GLY A 90 10.93 -3.87 1.31
C GLY A 90 9.61 -3.15 1.06
N ALA A 91 8.62 -3.35 1.95
CA ALA A 91 7.28 -2.75 1.82
C ALA A 91 7.28 -1.21 1.71
N ARG A 92 8.28 -0.56 2.31
CA ARG A 92 8.47 0.88 2.19
C ARG A 92 8.92 1.26 0.78
N ALA A 93 9.98 0.64 0.26
CA ALA A 93 10.50 0.95 -1.07
C ALA A 93 9.53 0.60 -2.20
N LEU A 94 8.77 -0.50 -2.06
CA LEU A 94 7.67 -0.82 -2.97
C LEU A 94 6.59 0.28 -3.02
N TYR A 95 6.35 0.95 -1.89
CA TYR A 95 5.31 1.96 -1.80
C TYR A 95 5.82 3.38 -2.09
N GLU A 96 6.98 3.75 -1.58
CA GLU A 96 7.55 5.09 -1.72
C GLU A 96 8.35 5.20 -3.02
N ASP A 97 9.32 4.31 -3.27
CA ASP A 97 10.26 4.50 -4.38
C ASP A 97 9.63 4.17 -5.74
N LEU A 98 8.98 3.01 -5.86
CA LEU A 98 8.34 2.60 -7.12
C LEU A 98 7.08 3.40 -7.44
N ASN A 99 6.33 3.82 -6.42
CA ASN A 99 5.12 4.60 -6.63
C ASN A 99 5.39 6.11 -6.75
N CYS A 100 6.47 6.65 -6.16
CA CYS A 100 6.91 8.02 -6.44
C CYS A 100 7.31 8.18 -7.91
N ALA A 101 8.06 7.22 -8.47
CA ALA A 101 8.42 7.26 -9.89
C ALA A 101 7.17 7.35 -10.80
N ARG A 102 6.10 6.61 -10.45
CA ARG A 102 4.83 6.67 -11.18
C ARG A 102 4.05 7.97 -10.94
N ARG A 103 4.05 8.47 -9.70
CA ARG A 103 3.33 9.71 -9.32
C ARG A 103 3.97 10.95 -9.94
N ASP A 104 5.29 10.98 -10.08
CA ASP A 104 6.01 12.03 -10.81
C ASP A 104 5.70 12.00 -12.32
N MET A 105 5.52 10.80 -12.91
CA MET A 105 5.07 10.68 -14.29
C MET A 105 3.60 11.11 -14.49
N GLU A 106 2.70 10.77 -13.55
CA GLU A 106 1.28 11.16 -13.63
C GLU A 106 1.02 12.65 -13.33
N ASN A 107 1.89 13.31 -12.54
CA ASN A 107 1.75 14.74 -12.19
C ASN A 107 2.43 15.69 -13.20
N ARG A 108 2.99 15.18 -14.31
CA ARG A 108 3.64 15.98 -15.36
C ARG A 108 2.76 16.16 -16.61
N ILE A 109 1.44 16.03 -16.48
CA ILE A 109 0.46 16.19 -17.56
C ILE A 109 -0.33 17.47 -17.33
#